data_AF-A0A2U3QKS6-F1
#
_entry.id   AF-A0A2U3QKS6-F1
#
_cell.length_a   1.000
_cell.length_b   1.000
_cell.length_c   1.000
_cell.angle_alpha   90.00
_cell.angle_beta   90.00
_cell.angle_gamma   90.00
#
_symmetry.space_group_name_H-M   'P 1'
#
loop_
_entity.id
_entity.type
_entity.pdbx_description
1 polymer ?
#
loop_
_entity_poly.entity_id
_entity_poly.type
_entity_poly.pdbx_seq_one_letter_code
_entity_poly.pdbx_strand_id
1 'polypeptide(L)' 'MPEYEYVCSKCGKAFVVFFSLKELEAKPTVKCPQCQSDQVKKQISGFFAQTSKKS' A
#
# COMPACT_ATOMS: atom_id res chain seq x y z
N MET A 1 4.95 -11.85 -1.05
CA MET A 1 5.20 -10.42 -1.33
C MET A 1 4.30 -9.61 -0.41
N PRO A 2 4.80 -8.59 0.28
CA PRO A 2 3.93 -7.72 1.08
C PRO A 2 2.98 -6.97 0.16
N GLU A 3 1.68 -7.16 0.39
CA GLU A 3 0.63 -6.34 -0.21
C GLU A 3 0.60 -4.99 0.48
N TYR A 4 0.65 -3.91 -0.29
CA TYR A 4 0.51 -2.57 0.23
C TYR A 4 -0.78 -1.98 -0.29
N GLU A 5 -1.68 -1.69 0.63
CA GLU A 5 -2.95 -1.09 0.29
C GLU A 5 -2.78 0.43 0.21
N TYR A 6 -3.38 1.06 -0.79
CA TYR A 6 -3.36 2.49 -1.01
C TYR A 6 -4.78 2.98 -1.24
N VAL A 7 -5.10 4.16 -0.73
CA VAL A 7 -6.38 4.84 -0.94
C VAL A 7 -6.15 6.21 -1.57
N CYS A 8 -6.83 6.48 -2.67
CA CYS A 8 -6.78 7.81 -3.26
C CYS A 8 -7.66 8.78 -2.46
N SER A 9 -7.09 9.91 -2.02
CA SER A 9 -7.84 10.92 -1.28
C SER A 9 -8.75 11.77 -2.18
N LYS A 10 -8.58 11.71 -3.51
CA LYS A 10 -9.38 12.48 -4.49
C LYS A 10 -10.64 11.74 -4.94
N CYS A 11 -10.53 10.44 -5.23
CA CYS A 11 -11.65 9.64 -5.70
C CYS A 11 -12.16 8.61 -4.66
N GLY A 12 -11.49 8.48 -3.52
CA GLY A 12 -11.86 7.55 -2.45
C GLY A 12 -11.63 6.06 -2.79
N LYS A 13 -11.04 5.75 -3.95
CA LYS A 13 -10.83 4.36 -4.36
C LYS A 13 -9.60 3.77 -3.69
N ALA A 14 -9.78 2.61 -3.06
CA ALA A 14 -8.70 1.78 -2.57
C ALA A 14 -8.17 0.86 -3.68
N PHE A 15 -6.86 0.63 -3.68
CA PHE A 15 -6.18 -0.27 -4.61
C PHE A 15 -4.97 -0.89 -3.92
N VAL A 16 -4.66 -2.13 -4.31
CA VAL A 16 -3.55 -2.90 -3.75
C VAL A 16 -2.39 -2.85 -4.72
N VAL A 17 -1.20 -2.54 -4.21
CA VAL A 17 0.04 -2.56 -4.97
C VAL A 17 0.99 -3.56 -4.36
N PHE A 18 1.53 -4.44 -5.19
CA PHE A 18 2.57 -5.38 -4.80
C PHE A 18 3.92 -4.69 -5.01
N PHE A 19 4.64 -4.41 -3.93
CA PHE A 19 6.01 -3.89 -4.02
C PHE A 19 6.99 -4.92 -3.52
N SER A 20 8.08 -5.07 -4.26
CA SER A 20 9.30 -5.73 -3.81
C SER A 20 10.12 -4.78 -2.94
N LEU A 21 10.98 -5.33 -2.07
CA LEU A 21 11.85 -4.54 -1.18
C LEU A 21 12.67 -3.47 -1.94
N LYS A 22 13.21 -3.83 -3.12
CA LYS A 22 13.92 -2.91 -4.01
C LYS A 22 13.07 -1.73 -4.48
N GLU A 23 11.78 -1.97 -4.75
CA GLU A 23 10.86 -0.94 -5.23
C GLU A 23 10.48 0.01 -4.09
N LEU A 24 10.32 -0.50 -2.86
CA LEU A 24 10.06 0.31 -1.68
C LEU A 24 11.26 1.23 -1.33
N GLU A 25 12.49 0.72 -1.46
CA GLU A 25 13.72 1.49 -1.32
C GLU A 25 13.80 2.65 -2.33
N ALA A 26 13.32 2.42 -3.55
CA ALA A 26 13.30 3.42 -4.62
C ALA A 26 12.20 4.50 -4.45
N LYS A 27 11.40 4.47 -3.38
CA LYS A 27 10.27 5.39 -3.13
C LYS A 27 9.39 5.57 -4.38
N PRO A 28 8.61 4.54 -4.74
CA PRO A 28 7.84 4.55 -5.97
C PRO A 28 6.75 5.62 -5.87
N THR A 29 6.62 6.44 -6.91
CA THR A 29 5.56 7.46 -6.97
C THR A 29 4.25 6.76 -7.32
N VAL A 30 3.51 6.35 -6.30
CA VAL A 30 2.19 5.73 -6.47
C VAL A 30 1.21 6.80 -6.93
N LYS A 31 0.60 6.60 -8.11
CA LYS A 31 -0.48 7.45 -8.62
C LYS A 31 -1.76 6.65 -8.68
N CYS A 32 -2.89 7.30 -8.47
CA CYS A 32 -4.18 6.64 -8.60
C CYS A 32 -4.44 6.27 -10.08
N PRO A 33 -4.75 5.01 -10.41
CA PRO A 33 -5.02 4.60 -11.80
C PRO A 33 -6.31 5.20 -12.38
N GLN A 34 -7.18 5.78 -11.54
CA GLN A 34 -8.49 6.30 -11.95
C GLN A 34 -8.49 7.79 -12.23
N CYS A 35 -7.77 8.58 -11.42
CA CYS A 35 -7.73 10.03 -11.55
C CYS A 35 -6.32 10.60 -11.77
N GLN A 36 -5.31 9.73 -11.88
CA GLN A 36 -3.89 10.07 -12.02
C GLN A 36 -3.33 11.01 -10.94
N SER A 37 -4.08 11.21 -9.86
CA SER A 37 -3.65 12.04 -8.74
C SER A 37 -2.52 11.37 -7.97
N ASP A 38 -1.52 12.16 -7.65
CA ASP A 38 -0.43 11.91 -6.69
C ASP A 38 -0.91 11.89 -5.22
N GLN A 39 -2.15 12.33 -4.96
CA GLN A 39 -2.78 12.29 -3.64
C GLN A 39 -3.30 10.90 -3.28
N VAL A 40 -2.38 9.99 -2.98
CA VAL A 40 -2.67 8.65 -2.46
C VAL A 40 -2.09 8.49 -1.06
N LYS A 41 -2.84 7.84 -0.18
CA LYS A 41 -2.42 7.53 1.19
C LYS A 41 -2.19 6.02 1.29
N LYS A 42 -1.05 5.63 1.85
CA LYS A 42 -0.78 4.23 2.16
C LYS A 42 -1.73 3.79 3.27
N GLN A 43 -2.61 2.85 2.99
CA GLN A 43 -3.27 2.04 4.01
C GLN A 43 -2.24 1.00 4.43
N ILE A 44 -1.58 1.29 5.55
CA ILE A 44 -0.73 0.31 6.21
C ILE A 44 -1.72 -0.69 6.83
N SER A 45 -2.17 -1.67 6.03
CA SER A 45 -2.78 -2.87 6.56
C SER A 45 -1.70 -3.50 7.42
N GLY A 46 -1.79 -3.25 8.72
CA GLY A 46 -0.85 -3.74 9.69
C GLY A 46 -0.86 -5.25 9.62
N PHE A 47 0.06 -5.82 8.84
CA PHE A 47 0.57 -7.16 9.05
C PHE A 47 1.26 -7.13 10.41
N PHE A 48 0.48 -7.06 11.48
CA PHE A 48 0.82 -7.76 12.69
C PHE A 48 0.85 -9.20 12.24
N ALA A 49 2.06 -9.70 11.97
CA ALA A 49 2.30 -11.12 12.03
C ALA A 49 1.68 -11.55 13.35
N GLN A 50 0.49 -12.15 13.28
CA GLN A 50 -0.13 -12.79 14.42
C GLN A 50 0.79 -13.97 14.67
N THR A 51 1.88 -13.72 15.38
CA THR A 51 2.66 -14.77 16.00
C THR A 51 1.67 -15.35 16.98
N SER A 52 0.96 -16.38 16.56
CA SER A 52 0.15 -17.18 17.46
C SER A 52 1.07 -17.49 18.62
N LYS A 53 0.79 -16.88 19.78
CA LYS A 53 1.40 -17.23 21.06
C LYS A 53 1.37 -18.75 21.12
N LYS A 54 2.53 -19.38 20.98
CA LYS A 54 2.71 -20.79 21.29
C LYS A 54 2.69 -20.85 22.82
N SER A 55 1.54 -21.24 23.38
CA SER A 55 1.40 -21.65 24.78
C SER A 55 2.40 -22.74 25.14
#